data_AF-A0ABD2YAE1-F1
#
_entry.id   AF-A0ABD2YAE1-F1
#
_cell.length_a   1.000
_cell.length_b   1.000
_cell.length_c   1.000
_cell.angle_alpha   90.00
_cell.angle_beta   90.00
_cell.angle_gamma   90.00
#
_symmetry.space_group_name_H-M   'P 1'
#
loop_
_entity.id
_entity.type
_entity.pdbx_description
1 polymer ?
#
loop_
_entity_poly.entity_id
_entity_poly.type
_entity_poly.pdbx_seq_one_letter_code
_entity_poly.pdbx_strand_id
1 'polypeptide(L)'
;MTLLFPSSPRVTIKHFRPIALCNSVYKFLSEVLVNRIRPLIRDLISPHQASFIPARKGSDDVIIVQELIHKLNSFKGKNGTCAIKLDLEKACDKVEWNFIHYILLFLDFPSKILNIIMACMTSAGIAVIHNGTTIDWIYPTRDIR
;
A
#
# COMPACT_ATOMS: atom_id res chain seq x y z
N MET A 1 -5.80 -14.10 -11.39
CA MET A 1 -6.32 -13.47 -10.15
C MET A 1 -7.32 -14.42 -9.52
N THR A 2 -7.24 -14.65 -8.21
CA THR A 2 -8.15 -15.53 -7.44
C THR A 2 -8.92 -14.70 -6.43
N LEU A 3 -10.20 -14.98 -6.21
CA LEU A 3 -11.01 -14.25 -5.22
C LEU A 3 -10.94 -14.95 -3.85
N LEU A 4 -10.60 -14.20 -2.79
CA LEU A 4 -10.78 -14.70 -1.43
C LEU A 4 -12.24 -14.60 -1.01
N PHE A 5 -12.78 -15.70 -0.48
CA PHE A 5 -14.13 -15.75 0.05
C PHE A 5 -14.20 -15.04 1.42
N PRO A 6 -15.19 -14.16 1.63
CA PRO A 6 -15.39 -13.52 2.92
C PRO A 6 -15.97 -14.51 3.94
N SER A 7 -15.50 -14.43 5.20
CA SER A 7 -15.92 -15.31 6.30
C SER A 7 -17.33 -15.03 6.87
N SER A 8 -18.11 -14.13 6.24
CA SER A 8 -19.41 -13.68 6.74
C SER A 8 -20.56 -14.24 5.89
N PRO A 9 -21.70 -14.63 6.49
CA PRO A 9 -22.85 -15.21 5.77
C PRO A 9 -23.56 -14.23 4.82
N ARG A 10 -23.32 -12.92 4.95
CA ARG A 10 -23.86 -11.90 4.01
C ARG A 10 -22.77 -11.50 3.01
N VAL A 11 -22.72 -12.20 1.89
CA VAL A 11 -21.71 -12.00 0.85
C VAL A 11 -22.20 -10.99 -0.19
N THR A 12 -21.61 -9.80 -0.18
CA THR A 12 -21.73 -8.80 -1.25
C THR A 12 -20.43 -8.77 -2.04
N ILE A 13 -20.48 -8.48 -3.35
CA ILE A 13 -19.29 -8.41 -4.23
C ILE A 13 -18.17 -7.53 -3.63
N LYS A 14 -18.54 -6.49 -2.88
CA LYS A 14 -17.61 -5.57 -2.19
C LYS A 14 -16.72 -6.24 -1.13
N HIS A 15 -17.10 -7.42 -0.63
CA HIS A 15 -16.34 -8.15 0.41
C HIS A 15 -15.30 -9.11 -0.15
N PHE A 16 -15.32 -9.37 -1.46
CA PHE A 16 -14.26 -10.16 -2.09
C PHE A 16 -13.00 -9.33 -2.20
N ARG A 17 -11.88 -9.91 -1.78
CA ARG A 17 -10.55 -9.35 -2.00
C ARG A 17 -9.88 -10.14 -3.10
N PRO A 18 -9.70 -9.55 -4.28
CA PRO A 18 -9.07 -10.26 -5.37
C PRO A 18 -7.56 -10.29 -5.14
N ILE A 19 -6.94 -11.46 -5.24
CA ILE A 19 -5.49 -11.65 -5.14
C ILE A 19 -4.93 -11.83 -6.54
N ALA A 20 -4.09 -10.88 -6.96
CA ALA A 20 -3.30 -11.03 -8.17
C ALA A 20 -2.10 -11.96 -7.90
N LEU A 21 -1.95 -12.98 -8.73
CA LEU A 21 -0.75 -13.81 -8.75
C LEU A 21 0.24 -13.17 -9.72
N CYS A 22 1.36 -12.67 -9.19
CA CYS A 22 2.42 -12.10 -10.02
C CYS A 22 3.38 -13.19 -10.52
N ASN A 23 3.95 -12.97 -11.71
CA ASN A 23 5.01 -13.81 -12.27
C ASN A 23 6.24 -13.82 -11.35
N SER A 24 6.92 -14.95 -11.21
CA SER A 24 8.18 -15.08 -10.45
C SER A 24 9.26 -14.07 -10.86
N VAL A 25 9.34 -13.73 -12.16
CA VAL A 25 10.28 -12.70 -12.65
C VAL A 25 9.95 -11.33 -12.04
N TYR A 26 8.67 -10.98 -11.99
CA TYR A 26 8.22 -9.73 -11.37
C TYR A 26 8.55 -9.73 -9.87
N LYS A 27 8.29 -10.84 -9.17
CA LYS A 27 8.60 -10.96 -7.74
C LYS A 27 10.09 -10.78 -7.47
N PHE A 28 10.93 -11.38 -8.31
CA PHE A 28 12.38 -11.23 -8.20
C PHE A 28 12.82 -9.78 -8.42
N LEU A 29 12.33 -9.12 -9.48
CA LEU A 29 12.66 -7.72 -9.75
C LEU A 29 12.18 -6.78 -8.62
N SER A 30 10.95 -6.99 -8.13
CA SER A 30 10.40 -6.23 -7.02
C SER A 30 11.25 -6.40 -5.75
N GLU A 31 11.68 -7.62 -5.43
CA GLU A 31 12.55 -7.88 -4.28
C GLU A 31 13.91 -7.16 -4.40
N VAL A 32 14.51 -7.15 -5.59
CA VAL A 32 15.76 -6.39 -5.84
C VAL A 32 15.55 -4.90 -5.63
N LEU A 33 14.43 -4.34 -6.12
CA LEU A 33 14.10 -2.92 -5.94
C LEU A 33 13.89 -2.59 -4.45
N VAL A 34 13.09 -3.39 -3.74
CA VAL A 34 12.83 -3.21 -2.31
C VAL A 34 14.14 -3.22 -1.53
N ASN A 35 15.04 -4.16 -1.80
CA ASN A 35 16.32 -4.24 -1.09
C ASN A 35 17.24 -3.04 -1.37
N ARG A 36 17.14 -2.41 -2.54
CA ARG A 36 17.85 -1.16 -2.86
C ARG A 36 17.25 0.07 -2.19
N ILE A 37 15.92 0.12 -2.04
CA ILE A 37 15.20 1.26 -1.48
C ILE A 37 15.20 1.22 0.05
N ARG A 38 15.21 0.02 0.64
CA ARG A 38 15.10 -0.22 2.09
C ARG A 38 16.04 0.64 2.95
N PRO A 39 17.32 0.85 2.60
CA PRO A 39 18.22 1.72 3.38
C PRO A 39 17.75 3.18 3.43
N LEU A 40 17.09 3.67 2.38
CA LEU A 40 16.63 5.06 2.24
C LEU A 40 15.31 5.33 2.99
N ILE A 41 14.50 4.29 3.23
CA ILE A 41 13.16 4.42 3.82
C ILE A 41 13.16 5.17 5.16
N ARG A 42 14.23 5.03 5.95
CA ARG A 42 14.32 5.69 7.27
C ARG A 42 14.37 7.21 7.17
N ASP A 43 14.99 7.74 6.13
CA ASP A 43 15.16 9.17 5.91
C ASP A 43 13.96 9.75 5.12
N LEU A 44 13.30 8.92 4.32
CA LEU A 44 12.15 9.30 3.50
C LEU A 44 10.82 9.31 4.27
N ILE A 45 10.69 8.51 5.33
CA ILE A 45 9.43 8.32 6.04
C ILE A 45 9.49 8.83 7.48
N SER A 46 8.45 9.55 7.89
CA SER A 46 8.25 10.05 9.25
C SER A 46 8.54 8.99 10.32
N PRO A 47 9.18 9.35 11.44
CA PRO A 47 9.43 8.42 12.55
C PRO A 47 8.13 7.89 13.19
N HIS A 48 7.00 8.56 12.99
CA HIS A 48 5.70 8.18 13.56
C HIS A 48 4.92 7.14 12.73
N GLN A 49 5.45 6.69 11.60
CA GLN A 49 4.86 5.60 10.82
C GLN A 49 5.49 4.28 11.25
N ALA A 50 4.79 3.38 11.95
CA ALA A 50 5.39 2.08 12.33
C ALA A 50 5.13 0.96 11.31
N SER A 51 4.01 1.04 10.59
CA SER A 51 3.62 0.00 9.63
C SER A 51 4.51 -0.03 8.38
N PHE A 52 4.80 -1.25 7.89
CA PHE A 52 5.57 -1.55 6.67
C PHE A 52 7.04 -1.08 6.66
N ILE A 53 7.62 -0.77 7.82
CA ILE A 53 9.03 -0.38 7.93
C ILE A 53 9.80 -1.43 8.74
N PRO A 54 10.90 -1.99 8.19
CA PRO A 54 11.73 -2.93 8.92
C PRO A 54 12.24 -2.34 10.24
N ALA A 55 12.18 -3.16 11.29
CA ALA A 55 12.54 -2.80 12.67
C ALA A 55 11.57 -1.85 13.39
N ARG A 56 10.45 -1.44 12.79
CA ARG A 56 9.31 -0.81 13.49
C ARG A 56 8.23 -1.87 13.71
N LYS A 57 7.67 -1.92 14.92
CA LYS A 57 6.70 -2.95 15.32
C LYS A 57 5.31 -2.36 15.39
N GLY A 58 4.29 -3.18 15.18
CA GLY A 58 2.89 -2.76 15.39
C GLY A 58 2.59 -2.32 16.82
N SER A 59 3.41 -2.72 17.81
CA SER A 59 3.35 -2.19 19.17
C SER A 59 3.65 -0.69 19.25
N ASP A 60 4.47 -0.16 18.34
CA ASP A 60 4.82 1.26 18.32
C ASP A 60 3.60 2.11 17.93
N ASP A 61 2.76 1.59 17.01
CA ASP A 61 1.48 2.23 16.64
C ASP A 61 0.53 2.33 17.86
N VAL A 62 0.51 1.31 18.73
CA VAL A 62 -0.31 1.32 19.97
C VAL A 62 0.18 2.39 20.93
N ILE A 63 1.51 2.53 21.11
CA ILE A 63 2.11 3.54 21.98
C ILE A 63 1.77 4.95 21.47
N ILE A 64 1.89 5.18 20.15
CA ILE A 64 1.53 6.48 19.54
C ILE A 64 0.07 6.82 19.80
N VAL A 65 -0.85 5.85 19.67
CA VAL A 65 -2.28 6.07 19.95
C VAL A 65 -2.54 6.35 21.43
N GLN A 66 -1.86 5.63 22.35
CA GLN A 66 -1.99 5.86 23.78
C GLN A 66 -1.50 7.26 24.17
N GLU A 67 -0.35 7.70 23.64
CA GLU A 67 0.18 9.05 23.81
C GLU A 67 -0.78 10.12 23.26
N LEU A 68 -1.39 9.87 22.10
CA LEU A 68 -2.39 10.77 21.52
C LEU A 68 -3.60 10.91 22.46
N ILE A 69 -4.17 9.80 22.93
CA ILE A 69 -5.31 9.81 23.86
C ILE A 69 -4.95 10.51 25.18
N HIS A 70 -3.76 10.23 25.71
CA HIS A 70 -3.29 10.87 26.93
C HIS A 70 -3.19 12.39 26.76
N LYS A 71 -2.60 12.86 25.65
CA LYS A 71 -2.52 14.31 25.34
C LYS A 71 -3.88 14.96 25.21
N LEU A 72 -4.85 14.29 24.60
CA LEU A 72 -6.22 14.78 24.49
C LEU A 72 -6.87 14.93 25.87
N ASN A 73 -6.70 13.94 26.75
CA ASN A 73 -7.26 13.94 28.10
C ASN A 73 -6.60 14.96 29.03
N SER A 74 -5.30 15.22 28.84
CA SER A 74 -4.52 16.18 29.63
C SER A 74 -4.70 17.63 29.18
N PHE A 75 -5.31 17.88 28.02
CA PHE A 75 -5.55 19.23 27.51
C PHE A 75 -6.71 19.90 28.25
N LYS A 76 -6.43 21.00 28.95
CA LYS A 76 -7.43 21.79 29.73
C LYS A 76 -7.70 23.19 29.15
N GLY A 77 -7.33 23.43 27.89
CA GLY A 77 -7.49 24.72 27.22
C GLY A 77 -8.94 25.05 26.84
N LYS A 78 -9.24 26.33 26.60
CA LYS A 78 -10.58 26.79 26.14
C LYS A 78 -10.96 26.30 24.73
N ASN A 79 -9.97 25.91 23.93
CA ASN A 79 -10.18 25.33 22.61
C ASN A 79 -10.20 23.80 22.76
N GLY A 80 -11.30 23.17 22.36
CA GLY A 80 -11.42 21.71 22.38
C GLY A 80 -10.38 21.03 21.49
N THR A 81 -9.92 19.85 21.89
CA THR A 81 -9.01 19.01 21.10
C THR A 81 -9.78 17.87 20.43
N CYS A 82 -9.31 17.41 19.27
CA CYS A 82 -9.94 16.32 18.52
C CYS A 82 -8.86 15.44 17.90
N ALA A 83 -9.10 14.12 17.90
CA ALA A 83 -8.35 13.17 17.07
C ALA A 83 -9.14 12.86 15.80
N ILE A 84 -8.46 12.87 14.66
CA ILE A 84 -9.02 12.51 13.36
C ILE A 84 -8.42 11.16 12.96
N LYS A 85 -9.27 10.17 12.74
CA LYS A 85 -8.89 8.89 12.15
C LYS A 85 -9.26 8.90 10.66
N LEU A 86 -8.26 8.79 9.80
CA LEU A 86 -8.44 8.65 8.36
C LEU A 86 -8.20 7.19 7.98
N ASP A 87 -9.17 6.59 7.30
CA ASP A 87 -9.07 5.24 6.74
C ASP A 87 -9.30 5.29 5.23
N LEU A 88 -8.37 4.74 4.46
CA LEU A 88 -8.37 4.81 3.00
C LEU A 88 -8.98 3.54 2.43
N GLU A 89 -10.17 3.66 1.87
CA GLU A 89 -10.85 2.53 1.23
C GLU A 89 -10.05 2.03 0.03
N LYS A 90 -9.59 0.78 0.10
CA LYS A 90 -8.83 0.10 -0.96
C LYS A 90 -7.60 0.91 -1.41
N ALA A 91 -6.82 1.38 -0.44
CA ALA A 91 -5.67 2.23 -0.67
C ALA A 91 -4.76 1.72 -1.80
N CYS A 92 -4.41 0.42 -1.81
CA CYS A 92 -3.56 -0.18 -2.84
C CYS A 92 -4.20 -0.23 -4.24
N ASP A 93 -5.52 -0.40 -4.33
CA ASP A 93 -6.22 -0.52 -5.62
C ASP A 93 -6.48 0.85 -6.27
N LYS A 94 -6.42 1.92 -5.48
CA LYS A 94 -6.78 3.29 -5.91
C LYS A 94 -5.59 4.21 -6.15
N VAL A 95 -4.35 3.74 -5.97
CA VAL A 95 -3.17 4.60 -6.18
C VAL A 95 -2.95 4.88 -7.66
N GLU A 96 -3.00 6.16 -8.03
CA GLU A 96 -2.67 6.60 -9.38
C GLU A 96 -1.18 6.47 -9.68
N TRP A 97 -0.82 5.87 -10.81
CA TRP A 97 0.58 5.63 -11.17
C TRP A 97 1.35 6.93 -11.41
N ASN A 98 0.71 7.94 -11.99
CA ASN A 98 1.32 9.26 -12.19
C ASN A 98 1.65 9.94 -10.85
N PHE A 99 0.87 9.69 -9.80
CA PHE A 99 1.17 10.20 -8.47
C PHE A 99 2.44 9.55 -7.92
N ILE A 100 2.58 8.23 -8.05
CA ILE A 100 3.81 7.51 -7.65
C ILE A 100 5.02 8.04 -8.41
N HIS A 101 4.90 8.17 -9.74
CA HIS A 101 5.96 8.73 -10.58
C HIS A 101 6.41 10.12 -10.10
N TYR A 102 5.45 11.01 -9.85
CA TYR A 102 5.71 12.36 -9.37
C TYR A 102 6.41 12.37 -8.01
N ILE A 103 5.95 11.55 -7.05
CA ILE A 103 6.56 11.47 -5.72
C ILE A 103 7.99 10.92 -5.80
N LEU A 104 8.22 9.86 -6.58
CA LEU A 104 9.57 9.30 -6.73
C LEU A 104 10.53 10.29 -7.40
N LEU A 105 10.05 11.07 -8.37
CA LEU A 105 10.82 12.16 -8.97
C LEU A 105 11.12 13.27 -7.95
N PHE A 106 10.14 13.65 -7.13
CA PHE A 106 10.32 14.64 -6.06
C PHE A 106 11.33 14.19 -5.00
N LEU A 107 11.38 12.89 -4.71
CA LEU A 107 12.37 12.28 -3.81
C LEU A 107 13.73 12.01 -4.49
N ASP A 108 13.95 12.57 -5.69
CA ASP A 108 15.20 12.51 -6.44
C ASP A 108 15.66 11.08 -6.78
N PHE A 109 14.71 10.18 -7.07
CA PHE A 109 15.07 8.84 -7.51
C PHE A 109 15.71 8.86 -8.91
N PRO A 110 16.80 8.11 -9.13
CA PRO A 110 17.43 8.03 -10.44
C PRO A 110 16.45 7.56 -11.52
N SER A 111 16.45 8.22 -12.68
CA SER A 111 15.51 7.93 -13.78
C SER A 111 15.49 6.46 -14.20
N LYS A 112 16.64 5.76 -14.09
CA LYS A 112 16.72 4.33 -14.38
C LYS A 112 15.90 3.48 -13.41
N ILE A 113 15.93 3.77 -12.10
CA ILE A 113 15.12 3.05 -11.10
C ILE A 113 13.64 3.39 -11.31
N LEU A 114 13.33 4.67 -11.50
CA LEU A 114 11.98 5.14 -11.74
C LEU A 114 11.36 4.48 -12.99
N ASN A 115 12.10 4.37 -14.10
CA ASN A 115 11.64 3.69 -15.31
C ASN A 115 11.36 2.19 -15.07
N ILE A 116 12.17 1.51 -14.26
CA ILE A 116 11.95 0.10 -13.91
C ILE A 116 10.68 -0.03 -13.06
N ILE A 117 10.50 0.82 -12.04
CA ILE A 117 9.30 0.83 -11.19
C ILE A 117 8.04 1.06 -12.04
N MET A 118 8.07 2.07 -12.92
CA MET A 118 6.93 2.37 -13.79
C MET A 118 6.64 1.21 -14.75
N ALA A 119 7.65 0.62 -15.37
CA ALA A 119 7.47 -0.54 -16.25
C ALA A 119 6.85 -1.71 -15.49
N CYS A 120 7.30 -2.00 -14.26
CA CYS A 120 6.73 -3.04 -13.40
C CYS A 120 5.23 -2.81 -13.13
N MET A 121 4.80 -1.57 -12.95
CA MET A 121 3.41 -1.23 -12.66
C MET A 121 2.53 -1.26 -13.91
N THR A 122 3.00 -0.70 -15.02
CA THR A 122 2.19 -0.49 -16.23
C THR A 122 2.15 -1.69 -17.17
N SER A 123 3.16 -2.57 -17.16
CA SER A 123 3.25 -3.67 -18.11
C SER A 123 2.36 -4.86 -17.79
N ALA A 124 1.77 -4.90 -16.61
CA ALA A 124 1.21 -6.14 -16.09
C ALA A 124 -0.30 -6.21 -16.37
N GLY A 125 -0.72 -7.18 -17.18
CA GLY A 125 -2.14 -7.54 -17.36
C GLY A 125 -2.63 -8.45 -16.23
N ILE A 126 -3.94 -8.43 -15.97
CA ILE A 126 -4.61 -9.29 -15.00
C ILE A 126 -5.69 -10.09 -15.73
N ALA A 127 -5.66 -11.40 -15.59
CA ALA A 127 -6.78 -12.25 -16.00
C ALA A 127 -7.44 -12.88 -14.77
N VAL A 128 -8.76 -13.00 -14.80
CA VAL A 128 -9.54 -13.67 -13.74
C VAL A 128 -9.70 -15.14 -14.13
N ILE A 129 -9.37 -16.04 -13.21
CA ILE A 129 -9.60 -17.47 -13.39
C ILE A 129 -10.89 -17.80 -12.64
N HIS A 130 -11.90 -18.25 -13.37
CA HIS A 130 -13.20 -18.63 -12.83
C HIS A 130 -13.50 -20.08 -13.22
N ASN A 131 -13.67 -20.97 -12.24
CA ASN A 131 -13.92 -22.40 -12.47
C ASN A 131 -12.91 -23.07 -13.43
N GLY A 132 -11.63 -22.69 -13.34
CA GLY A 132 -10.56 -23.24 -14.18
C GLY A 132 -10.45 -22.64 -15.58
N THR A 133 -11.38 -21.77 -16.00
CA THR A 133 -11.29 -21.03 -17.26
C THR A 133 -10.76 -19.62 -17.03
N THR A 134 -9.96 -19.14 -17.98
CA THR A 134 -9.40 -17.79 -17.93
C THR A 134 -10.31 -16.85 -18.70
N ILE A 135 -10.73 -15.76 -18.06
CA ILE A 135 -11.50 -14.67 -18.68
C ILE A 135 -10.52 -13.71 -19.38
N ASP A 136 -11.03 -12.82 -20.23
CA ASP A 136 -10.27 -11.78 -20.93
C ASP A 136 -9.31 -10.99 -20.03
N TRP A 137 -8.21 -10.56 -20.64
CA TRP A 137 -7.20 -9.75 -19.98
C TRP A 137 -7.72 -8.35 -19.66
N ILE A 138 -7.51 -7.95 -18.42
CA ILE A 138 -7.78 -6.62 -17.89
C ILE A 138 -6.44 -5.91 -17.71
N TYR A 139 -6.32 -4.72 -18.26
CA TYR A 139 -5.16 -3.87 -18.08
C TYR A 139 -5.52 -2.74 -17.11
N PRO A 140 -5.04 -2.80 -15.85
CA PRO A 140 -5.32 -1.73 -14.90
C PRO A 140 -4.63 -0.44 -15.33
N THR A 141 -5.14 0.68 -14.83
CA THR A 141 -4.61 2.02 -15.09
C THR A 141 -4.12 2.71 -13.81
N ARG A 142 -4.39 2.08 -12.67
CA ARG A 142 -4.07 2.49 -11.31
C ARG A 142 -4.01 1.21 -10.47
N ASP A 143 -3.21 1.20 -9.41
CA ASP A 143 -3.00 0.15 -8.40
C ASP A 143 -1.50 -0.01 -8.03
N ILE A 144 -1.25 -0.68 -6.92
CA ILE A 144 0.06 -1.25 -6.57
C ILE A 144 -0.14 -2.74 -6.23
N ARG A 145 0.74 -3.60 -6.76
CA ARG A 145 0.64 -5.07 -6.68
C ARG A 145 1.69 -5.69 -5.78
#